data_AF-A0AAE1DZS2-F1
#
_entry.id   AF-A0AAE1DZS2-F1
#
_cell.length_a   1.000
_cell.length_b   1.000
_cell.length_c   1.000
_cell.angle_alpha   90.00
_cell.angle_beta   90.00
_cell.angle_gamma   90.00
#
_symmetry.space_group_name_H-M   'P 1'
#
loop_
_entity.id
_entity.type
_entity.pdbx_description
1 polymer ?
#
loop_
_entity_poly.entity_id
_entity_poly.type
_entity_poly.pdbx_seq_one_letter_code
_entity_poly.pdbx_strand_id
1 'polypeptide(L)'
;MRFNLGRAANVFYYVMLFSQVLIWIYVCVGLSGSNSDSAPTADIMLRDAEPTTDRLARPATLARHNQNAKTSENEGYKVSKSHLEDEDWNKYFNPLLEHTILPRNPWIVLNGSYLENPVHLCTQHRDLDLAVVVHTAPYNFYKRQMLRESFSPPRLPSPYTAQVVFMLGTFNSTTIDREKEVNLTAEIRKHKDIVRMEFQENFRNLTYKAMLWLRWLDEFCPNALMILKLDDDVVLDVKKVLPLSRGLFSKYQRSIFCSINPRGSQPIPRIGRTCVDPREFAGVKIYPYTYCSGFIVFISRDLIPSMAKAVRRTPMYNVDDLFMFGMVAKMAGNVTYHNIGYNITLWHEKVYNCTLDDGIGCKYYGTMAKKDIYATRMYNAFDRIHRNDFQIPQLIVK
;
A
#
# COMPACT_ATOMS: atom_id res chain seq x y z
N MET A 1 -62.12 -0.03 -12.24
CA MET A 1 -60.73 -0.51 -12.26
C MET A 1 -59.81 0.59 -11.77
N ARG A 2 -59.34 0.55 -10.52
CA ARG A 2 -58.31 1.47 -10.01
C ARG A 2 -56.97 0.72 -10.02
N PHE A 3 -56.08 1.12 -10.91
CA PHE A 3 -54.72 0.58 -10.97
C PHE A 3 -53.94 1.00 -9.73
N ASN A 4 -53.31 0.03 -9.07
CA ASN A 4 -52.65 0.17 -7.79
C ASN A 4 -51.20 0.64 -8.01
N LEU A 5 -50.99 1.97 -8.11
CA LEU A 5 -49.68 2.59 -8.38
C LEU A 5 -48.62 2.35 -7.29
N GLY A 6 -49.00 1.91 -6.08
CA GLY A 6 -48.07 1.72 -4.95
C GLY A 6 -47.17 0.48 -5.03
N ARG A 7 -47.51 -0.53 -5.86
CA ARG A 7 -46.68 -1.73 -6.04
C ARG A 7 -45.59 -1.57 -7.10
N ALA A 8 -45.81 -0.72 -8.11
CA ALA A 8 -44.81 -0.47 -9.15
C ALA A 8 -43.62 0.37 -8.64
N ALA A 9 -43.88 1.40 -7.81
CA ALA A 9 -42.83 2.26 -7.27
C ALA A 9 -41.85 1.50 -6.33
N ASN A 10 -42.35 0.57 -5.53
CA ASN A 10 -41.51 -0.26 -4.67
C ASN A 10 -40.63 -1.23 -5.48
N VAL A 11 -41.18 -1.90 -6.50
CA VAL A 11 -40.39 -2.80 -7.35
C VAL A 11 -39.31 -2.04 -8.13
N PHE A 12 -39.60 -0.84 -8.64
CA PHE A 12 -38.60 0.00 -9.30
C PHE A 12 -37.48 0.47 -8.37
N TYR A 13 -37.77 0.76 -7.10
CA TYR A 13 -36.78 1.18 -6.09
C TYR A 13 -35.86 0.01 -5.67
N TYR A 14 -36.43 -1.18 -5.45
CA TYR A 14 -35.65 -2.39 -5.16
C TYR A 14 -34.77 -2.82 -6.35
N VAL A 15 -35.24 -2.64 -7.60
CA VAL A 15 -34.45 -2.89 -8.80
C VAL A 15 -33.32 -1.86 -8.97
N MET A 16 -33.50 -0.60 -8.54
CA MET A 16 -32.43 0.41 -8.53
C MET A 16 -31.37 0.21 -7.45
N LEU A 17 -31.72 -0.30 -6.26
CA LEU A 17 -30.76 -0.58 -5.18
C LEU A 17 -30.00 -1.90 -5.39
N PHE A 18 -30.69 -2.95 -5.85
CA PHE A 18 -30.02 -4.17 -6.32
C PHE A 18 -29.11 -3.86 -7.51
N SER A 19 -29.51 -2.97 -8.42
CA SER A 19 -28.63 -2.55 -9.50
C SER A 19 -27.43 -1.78 -8.97
N GLN A 20 -27.53 -0.85 -8.00
CA GLN A 20 -26.34 -0.15 -7.49
C GLN A 20 -25.33 -1.04 -6.76
N VAL A 21 -25.77 -2.05 -6.00
CA VAL A 21 -24.87 -3.02 -5.34
C VAL A 21 -24.30 -4.02 -6.34
N LEU A 22 -25.10 -4.51 -7.29
CA LEU A 22 -24.62 -5.39 -8.37
C LEU A 22 -23.74 -4.63 -9.37
N ILE A 23 -24.03 -3.35 -9.65
CA ILE A 23 -23.20 -2.43 -10.42
C ILE A 23 -21.92 -2.16 -9.65
N TRP A 24 -21.93 -1.98 -8.32
CA TRP A 24 -20.71 -1.88 -7.53
C TRP A 24 -19.86 -3.15 -7.66
N ILE A 25 -20.46 -4.34 -7.54
CA ILE A 25 -19.77 -5.61 -7.82
C ILE A 25 -19.26 -5.62 -9.27
N TYR A 26 -20.05 -5.25 -10.27
CA TYR A 26 -19.64 -5.25 -11.69
C TYR A 26 -18.58 -4.19 -12.06
N VAL A 27 -18.58 -3.04 -11.37
CA VAL A 27 -17.74 -1.85 -11.65
C VAL A 27 -16.43 -1.88 -10.85
N CYS A 28 -16.42 -2.54 -9.70
CA CYS A 28 -15.23 -2.78 -8.87
C CYS A 28 -14.61 -4.17 -9.06
N VAL A 29 -15.43 -5.17 -9.38
CA VAL A 29 -15.03 -6.54 -9.75
C VAL A 29 -15.41 -6.72 -11.22
N GLY A 30 -14.61 -6.16 -12.11
CA GLY A 30 -14.68 -6.56 -13.52
C GLY A 30 -14.64 -8.09 -13.59
N LEU A 31 -15.57 -8.68 -14.34
CA LEU A 31 -15.77 -10.12 -14.50
C LEU A 31 -14.44 -10.89 -14.41
N SER A 32 -14.36 -11.77 -13.42
CA SER A 32 -13.35 -12.82 -13.31
C SER A 32 -13.47 -13.76 -14.51
N GLY A 33 -12.74 -13.46 -15.57
CA GLY A 33 -12.28 -14.43 -16.55
C GLY A 33 -10.84 -14.78 -16.21
N SER A 34 -10.60 -16.05 -15.88
CA SER A 34 -9.27 -16.64 -15.81
C SER A 34 -8.44 -16.25 -17.04
N ASN A 35 -7.40 -15.45 -16.84
CA ASN A 35 -6.14 -15.56 -17.56
C ASN A 35 -5.08 -14.69 -16.88
N SER A 36 -3.92 -15.28 -16.71
CA SER A 36 -2.64 -14.58 -16.66
C SER A 36 -2.55 -13.54 -17.79
N ASP A 37 -1.77 -12.49 -17.53
CA ASP A 37 -1.35 -11.41 -18.43
C ASP A 37 -2.20 -10.12 -18.52
N SER A 38 -1.58 -9.04 -18.00
CA SER A 38 -1.49 -7.68 -18.53
C SER A 38 -2.65 -7.06 -19.35
N ALA A 39 -3.23 -5.96 -18.85
CA ALA A 39 -3.69 -4.78 -19.63
C ALA A 39 -3.98 -3.57 -18.70
N PRO A 40 -4.07 -2.32 -19.19
CA PRO A 40 -3.39 -1.15 -18.60
C PRO A 40 -4.14 -0.48 -17.45
N THR A 41 -3.36 0.03 -16.48
CA THR A 41 -3.83 1.05 -15.53
C THR A 41 -4.11 2.34 -16.29
N ALA A 42 -5.32 2.88 -16.11
CA ALA A 42 -5.76 4.14 -16.70
C ALA A 42 -4.74 5.26 -16.47
N ASP A 43 -4.40 5.97 -17.54
CA ASP A 43 -3.63 7.20 -17.55
C ASP A 43 -4.28 8.22 -16.60
N ILE A 44 -3.60 8.54 -15.50
CA ILE A 44 -3.83 9.80 -14.80
C ILE A 44 -2.83 10.77 -15.43
N MET A 45 -3.30 11.53 -16.43
CA MET A 45 -2.57 12.69 -16.94
C MET A 45 -2.31 13.65 -15.79
N LEU A 46 -1.04 13.75 -15.37
CA LEU A 46 -0.54 14.90 -14.65
C LEU A 46 -0.49 16.06 -15.65
N ARG A 47 -1.41 17.03 -15.52
CA ARG A 47 -1.31 18.34 -16.17
C ARG A 47 -1.01 19.40 -15.11
N ASP A 48 0.01 20.20 -15.40
CA ASP A 48 0.48 21.33 -14.61
C ASP A 48 -0.48 22.55 -14.71
N ALA A 49 -0.65 23.24 -13.56
CA ALA A 49 -0.87 24.69 -13.27
C ALA A 49 -1.88 25.53 -14.10
N GLU A 50 -2.65 26.55 -13.63
CA GLU A 50 -2.49 27.65 -12.64
C GLU A 50 -3.90 28.28 -12.30
N PRO A 51 -4.03 29.25 -11.36
CA PRO A 51 -5.26 29.55 -10.62
C PRO A 51 -6.13 30.69 -11.21
N THR A 52 -7.45 30.62 -11.00
CA THR A 52 -8.36 31.77 -11.15
C THR A 52 -9.31 31.92 -9.97
N THR A 53 -9.62 33.19 -9.72
CA THR A 53 -10.12 33.86 -8.54
C THR A 53 -11.63 33.84 -8.36
N ASP A 54 -12.05 34.05 -7.10
CA ASP A 54 -13.25 34.77 -6.65
C ASP A 54 -14.66 34.16 -6.90
N ARG A 55 -15.37 33.83 -5.80
CA ARG A 55 -16.45 34.67 -5.23
C ARG A 55 -17.15 34.02 -4.02
N LEU A 56 -17.28 34.84 -2.99
CA LEU A 56 -18.10 34.68 -1.79
C LEU A 56 -19.60 34.73 -2.10
N ALA A 57 -20.40 33.90 -1.41
CA ALA A 57 -21.76 34.28 -0.98
C ALA A 57 -22.19 33.48 0.27
N ARG A 58 -22.81 34.20 1.21
CA ARG A 58 -23.27 33.82 2.55
C ARG A 58 -24.74 33.33 2.55
N PRO A 59 -25.24 32.77 3.67
CA PRO A 59 -26.41 31.89 3.73
C PRO A 59 -27.72 32.62 4.08
N ALA A 60 -28.86 31.95 3.82
CA ALA A 60 -30.17 32.35 4.31
C ALA A 60 -30.80 31.26 5.20
N THR A 61 -31.50 31.73 6.21
CA THR A 61 -31.97 31.05 7.43
C THR A 61 -33.45 30.66 7.40
N LEU A 62 -33.81 29.74 8.31
CA LEU A 62 -35.04 29.66 9.13
C LEU A 62 -36.37 29.21 8.47
N ALA A 63 -36.96 28.12 8.99
CA ALA A 63 -38.20 28.16 9.79
C ALA A 63 -38.63 26.76 10.34
N ARG A 64 -39.06 26.76 11.60
CA ARG A 64 -39.73 25.68 12.36
C ARG A 64 -41.26 25.75 12.21
N HIS A 65 -41.95 24.62 12.33
CA HIS A 65 -43.28 24.40 12.98
C HIS A 65 -43.48 22.86 13.16
N ASN A 66 -43.55 22.27 14.38
CA ASN A 66 -44.71 22.00 15.27
C ASN A 66 -45.96 21.45 14.53
N GLN A 67 -46.73 20.42 14.95
CA GLN A 67 -46.86 19.61 16.18
C GLN A 67 -47.91 18.47 15.94
N ASN A 68 -47.78 17.35 16.69
CA ASN A 68 -48.80 16.47 17.33
C ASN A 68 -49.84 15.60 16.57
N ALA A 69 -49.86 14.28 16.92
CA ALA A 69 -50.99 13.47 17.52
C ALA A 69 -50.82 11.95 17.20
N LYS A 70 -50.58 11.04 18.19
CA LYS A 70 -51.51 10.09 18.89
C LYS A 70 -52.54 9.38 17.96
N THR A 71 -52.87 8.08 17.99
CA THR A 71 -52.68 6.87 18.84
C THR A 71 -53.37 5.69 18.12
N SER A 72 -52.89 4.43 18.23
CA SER A 72 -53.67 3.22 18.60
C SER A 72 -53.00 1.91 18.16
N GLU A 73 -52.97 0.94 19.08
CA GLU A 73 -52.46 -0.43 18.97
C GLU A 73 -53.31 -1.34 18.05
N ASN A 74 -52.67 -2.35 17.47
CA ASN A 74 -53.23 -3.69 17.36
C ASN A 74 -52.12 -4.73 17.11
N GLU A 75 -52.11 -5.78 17.93
CA GLU A 75 -51.22 -6.94 17.87
C GLU A 75 -51.55 -7.85 16.67
N GLY A 76 -50.51 -8.47 16.08
CA GLY A 76 -50.69 -9.47 15.02
C GLY A 76 -49.39 -9.98 14.39
N TYR A 77 -48.80 -11.01 15.00
CA TYR A 77 -48.01 -12.10 14.40
C TYR A 77 -46.77 -11.81 13.50
N LYS A 78 -45.60 -12.14 14.07
CA LYS A 78 -44.23 -12.36 13.53
C LYS A 78 -44.05 -12.50 12.01
N VAL A 79 -43.14 -11.70 11.45
CA VAL A 79 -41.90 -12.12 10.76
C VAL A 79 -40.84 -11.03 10.98
N SER A 80 -39.66 -11.37 11.51
CA SER A 80 -38.58 -10.40 11.77
C SER A 80 -38.03 -9.82 10.46
N LYS A 81 -38.39 -8.58 10.17
CA LYS A 81 -37.65 -7.70 9.25
C LYS A 81 -36.39 -7.23 9.96
N SER A 82 -35.30 -7.99 9.88
CA SER A 82 -33.96 -7.46 10.17
C SER A 82 -33.22 -7.22 8.86
N HIS A 83 -32.73 -5.98 8.72
CA HIS A 83 -31.66 -5.53 7.80
C HIS A 83 -32.02 -4.84 6.49
N LEU A 84 -32.97 -3.90 6.51
CA LEU A 84 -33.11 -2.93 5.40
C LEU A 84 -33.29 -1.47 5.86
N GLU A 85 -32.82 -1.12 7.06
CA GLU A 85 -32.66 0.27 7.50
C GLU A 85 -31.35 0.37 8.29
N ASP A 86 -30.27 0.75 7.62
CA ASP A 86 -29.01 1.07 8.29
C ASP A 86 -28.22 2.06 7.41
N GLU A 87 -28.90 3.13 6.98
CA GLU A 87 -28.31 4.27 6.27
C GLU A 87 -27.69 5.31 7.22
N ASP A 88 -27.57 5.02 8.52
CA ASP A 88 -26.86 5.89 9.46
C ASP A 88 -25.35 5.70 9.34
N TRP A 89 -24.78 6.14 8.21
CA TRP A 89 -23.34 6.07 7.95
C TRP A 89 -22.52 6.92 8.94
N ASN A 90 -23.15 7.82 9.70
CA ASN A 90 -22.49 8.54 10.78
C ASN A 90 -21.93 7.59 11.84
N LYS A 91 -22.48 6.37 11.98
CA LYS A 91 -21.93 5.35 12.88
C LYS A 91 -20.53 4.85 12.50
N TYR A 92 -20.14 5.00 11.24
CA TYR A 92 -18.81 4.65 10.73
C TYR A 92 -17.89 5.87 10.56
N PHE A 93 -18.38 7.06 10.91
CA PHE A 93 -17.56 8.26 10.93
C PHE A 93 -16.49 8.13 12.01
N ASN A 94 -15.23 8.36 11.66
CA ASN A 94 -14.15 8.44 12.61
C ASN A 94 -13.85 9.90 12.95
N PRO A 95 -14.08 10.35 14.21
CA PRO A 95 -13.86 11.75 14.58
C PRO A 95 -12.40 12.21 14.50
N LEU A 96 -11.43 11.31 14.73
CA LEU A 96 -10.00 11.65 14.70
C LEU A 96 -9.49 11.86 13.27
N LEU A 97 -10.12 11.16 12.32
CA LEU A 97 -9.74 11.20 10.93
C LEU A 97 -10.70 12.03 10.05
N GLU A 98 -11.82 12.46 10.60
CA GLU A 98 -12.82 13.33 9.98
C GLU A 98 -13.44 12.74 8.69
N HIS A 99 -13.58 11.43 8.61
CA HIS A 99 -14.23 10.76 7.47
C HIS A 99 -14.78 9.38 7.86
N THR A 100 -15.62 8.81 6.99
CA THR A 100 -16.21 7.48 7.17
C THR A 100 -15.26 6.38 6.71
N ILE A 101 -15.06 5.37 7.56
CA ILE A 101 -14.30 4.15 7.24
C ILE A 101 -15.12 2.94 7.64
N LEU A 102 -15.31 2.01 6.71
CA LEU A 102 -16.07 0.79 7.00
C LEU A 102 -15.29 -0.11 7.97
N PRO A 103 -15.99 -0.80 8.89
CA PRO A 103 -15.35 -1.62 9.90
C PRO A 103 -14.63 -2.81 9.26
N ARG A 104 -13.43 -3.06 9.75
CA ARG A 104 -12.57 -4.19 9.36
C ARG A 104 -11.89 -4.73 10.60
N ASN A 105 -11.37 -5.95 10.53
CA ASN A 105 -10.78 -6.63 11.67
C ASN A 105 -9.24 -6.52 11.66
N PRO A 106 -8.63 -5.46 12.24
CA PRO A 106 -7.17 -5.35 12.30
C PRO A 106 -6.53 -6.40 13.22
N TRP A 107 -7.31 -7.06 14.08
CA TRP A 107 -6.81 -7.98 15.10
C TRP A 107 -6.25 -9.27 14.53
N ILE A 108 -6.61 -9.62 13.29
CA ILE A 108 -5.98 -10.71 12.53
C ILE A 108 -4.46 -10.53 12.53
N VAL A 109 -3.98 -9.29 12.33
CA VAL A 109 -2.55 -9.00 12.32
C VAL A 109 -2.05 -8.48 13.66
N LEU A 110 -2.82 -7.65 14.37
CA LEU A 110 -2.35 -7.04 15.63
C LEU A 110 -2.20 -8.04 16.77
N ASN A 111 -3.06 -9.07 16.82
CA ASN A 111 -3.07 -10.08 17.87
C ASN A 111 -2.84 -11.50 17.33
N GLY A 112 -2.76 -11.68 16.01
CA GLY A 112 -2.51 -13.00 15.42
C GLY A 112 -1.10 -13.50 15.67
N SER A 113 -0.91 -14.80 15.42
CA SER A 113 0.40 -15.45 15.50
C SER A 113 1.09 -15.46 14.14
N TYR A 114 2.42 -15.36 14.15
CA TYR A 114 3.22 -15.64 12.96
C TYR A 114 3.20 -17.15 12.67
N LEU A 115 2.93 -17.52 11.42
CA LEU A 115 3.11 -18.88 10.93
C LEU A 115 4.59 -19.17 10.71
N GLU A 116 5.30 -18.20 10.13
CA GLU A 116 6.74 -18.20 9.94
C GLU A 116 7.30 -16.86 10.43
N ASN A 117 8.37 -16.94 11.24
CA ASN A 117 8.99 -15.78 11.85
C ASN A 117 10.50 -15.96 12.02
N PRO A 118 11.34 -15.42 11.12
CA PRO A 118 12.79 -15.44 11.26
C PRO A 118 13.26 -14.36 12.25
N VAL A 119 13.06 -14.61 13.55
CA VAL A 119 13.27 -13.63 14.63
C VAL A 119 14.69 -13.06 14.74
N HIS A 120 15.71 -13.77 14.25
CA HIS A 120 17.11 -13.35 14.36
C HIS A 120 17.63 -12.60 13.14
N LEU A 121 16.81 -12.44 12.10
CA LEU A 121 17.27 -11.97 10.79
C LEU A 121 17.89 -10.57 10.86
N CYS A 122 17.27 -9.63 11.57
CA CYS A 122 17.85 -8.28 11.75
C CYS A 122 18.94 -8.22 12.82
N THR A 123 18.93 -9.11 13.81
CA THR A 123 19.89 -9.07 14.93
C THR A 123 21.21 -9.77 14.62
N GLN A 124 21.30 -10.50 13.51
CA GLN A 124 22.55 -11.09 13.03
C GLN A 124 23.61 -10.04 12.68
N HIS A 125 23.17 -8.84 12.32
CA HIS A 125 24.04 -7.71 12.00
C HIS A 125 24.07 -6.76 13.19
N ARG A 126 25.28 -6.48 13.71
CA ARG A 126 25.43 -5.51 14.82
C ARG A 126 25.03 -4.10 14.38
N ASP A 127 25.45 -3.73 13.17
CA ASP A 127 25.16 -2.46 12.51
C ASP A 127 24.47 -2.76 11.18
N LEU A 128 23.15 -2.68 11.14
CA LEU A 128 22.34 -2.91 9.93
C LEU A 128 22.00 -1.58 9.27
N ASP A 129 22.61 -1.24 8.13
CA ASP A 129 22.34 0.05 7.48
C ASP A 129 20.92 0.11 6.87
N LEU A 130 20.44 -1.02 6.34
CA LEU A 130 19.15 -1.08 5.66
C LEU A 130 18.39 -2.39 5.92
N ALA A 131 17.24 -2.30 6.59
CA ALA A 131 16.27 -3.40 6.61
C ALA A 131 15.26 -3.22 5.47
N VAL A 132 15.18 -4.22 4.59
CA VAL A 132 14.33 -4.18 3.40
C VAL A 132 13.13 -5.11 3.60
N VAL A 133 11.94 -4.53 3.71
CA VAL A 133 10.68 -5.28 3.82
C VAL A 133 9.99 -5.32 2.46
N VAL A 134 9.69 -6.52 1.97
CA VAL A 134 9.12 -6.71 0.64
C VAL A 134 7.70 -7.24 0.73
N HIS A 135 6.75 -6.50 0.15
CA HIS A 135 5.42 -7.01 -0.13
C HIS A 135 5.48 -7.98 -1.31
N THR A 136 5.16 -9.25 -1.07
CA THR A 136 5.15 -10.26 -2.13
C THR A 136 4.03 -11.28 -1.92
N ALA A 137 3.75 -12.11 -2.91
CA ALA A 137 2.73 -13.15 -2.82
C ALA A 137 3.38 -14.55 -2.79
N PRO A 138 2.77 -15.56 -2.17
CA PRO A 138 3.29 -16.93 -2.09
C PRO A 138 3.83 -17.50 -3.41
N TYR A 139 3.16 -17.21 -4.53
CA TYR A 139 3.51 -17.70 -5.87
C TYR A 139 4.66 -16.94 -6.57
N ASN A 140 5.15 -15.82 -6.02
CA ASN A 140 6.18 -14.97 -6.64
C ASN A 140 7.62 -15.38 -6.28
N PHE A 141 7.96 -16.67 -6.39
CA PHE A 141 9.30 -17.17 -6.06
C PHE A 141 10.42 -16.45 -6.84
N TYR A 142 10.27 -16.31 -8.16
CA TYR A 142 11.29 -15.70 -9.02
C TYR A 142 11.59 -14.25 -8.61
N LYS A 143 10.55 -13.45 -8.33
CA LYS A 143 10.72 -12.06 -7.88
C LYS A 143 11.44 -11.97 -6.54
N ARG A 144 11.07 -12.83 -5.58
CA ARG A 144 11.79 -12.92 -4.30
C ARG A 144 13.26 -13.28 -4.52
N GLN A 145 13.54 -14.28 -5.37
CA GLN A 145 14.90 -14.69 -5.68
C GLN A 145 15.72 -13.54 -6.29
N MET A 146 15.15 -12.79 -7.23
CA MET A 146 15.82 -11.62 -7.82
C MET A 146 16.13 -10.53 -6.77
N LEU A 147 15.19 -10.23 -5.88
CA LEU A 147 15.42 -9.27 -4.80
C LEU A 147 16.46 -9.78 -3.79
N ARG A 148 16.43 -11.07 -3.41
CA ARG A 148 17.48 -11.67 -2.56
C ARG A 148 18.86 -11.47 -3.16
N GLU A 149 19.01 -11.77 -4.44
CA GLU A 149 20.29 -11.63 -5.14
C GLU A 149 20.76 -10.18 -5.23
N SER A 150 19.83 -9.23 -5.35
CA SER A 150 20.12 -7.80 -5.44
C SER A 150 20.71 -7.23 -4.15
N PHE A 151 20.26 -7.73 -3.00
CA PHE A 151 20.76 -7.36 -1.68
C PHE A 151 21.74 -8.39 -1.10
N SER A 152 22.31 -9.25 -1.94
CA SER A 152 23.30 -10.24 -1.51
C SER A 152 24.72 -9.64 -1.51
N PRO A 153 25.67 -10.14 -0.68
CA PRO A 153 27.00 -9.57 -0.55
C PRO A 153 27.76 -9.27 -1.86
N PRO A 154 27.69 -10.10 -2.93
CA PRO A 154 28.33 -9.78 -4.21
C PRO A 154 27.85 -8.47 -4.86
N ARG A 155 26.62 -8.03 -4.56
CA ARG A 155 26.02 -6.80 -5.11
C ARG A 155 25.93 -5.67 -4.09
N LEU A 156 26.19 -5.94 -2.81
CA LEU A 156 26.27 -4.92 -1.78
C LEU A 156 27.61 -4.17 -1.88
N PRO A 157 27.62 -2.83 -1.98
CA PRO A 157 28.85 -2.07 -1.84
C PRO A 157 29.41 -2.22 -0.42
N SER A 158 30.71 -2.48 -0.29
CA SER A 158 31.40 -2.40 1.01
C SER A 158 31.50 -0.93 1.46
N PRO A 159 31.35 -0.60 2.76
CA PRO A 159 31.16 -1.49 3.92
C PRO A 159 29.69 -1.67 4.33
N TYR A 160 28.73 -1.45 3.42
CA TYR A 160 27.32 -1.34 3.77
C TYR A 160 26.65 -2.70 4.01
N THR A 161 25.71 -2.74 4.95
CA THR A 161 24.93 -3.94 5.28
C THR A 161 23.45 -3.76 4.95
N ALA A 162 22.84 -4.80 4.39
CA ALA A 162 21.41 -4.82 4.13
C ALA A 162 20.83 -6.20 4.43
N GLN A 163 19.56 -6.23 4.84
CA GLN A 163 18.85 -7.46 5.14
C GLN A 163 17.45 -7.41 4.56
N VAL A 164 17.14 -8.33 3.64
CA VAL A 164 15.81 -8.46 3.04
C VAL A 164 14.96 -9.44 3.84
N VAL A 165 13.67 -9.11 3.97
CA VAL A 165 12.63 -9.97 4.54
C VAL A 165 11.35 -9.85 3.70
N PHE A 166 10.69 -10.98 3.47
CA PHE A 166 9.51 -11.09 2.62
C PHE A 166 8.24 -11.28 3.45
N MET A 167 7.20 -10.53 3.11
CA MET A 167 5.94 -10.45 3.86
C MET A 167 4.83 -11.12 3.07
N LEU A 168 4.26 -12.20 3.57
CA LEU A 168 3.29 -13.05 2.86
C LEU A 168 2.01 -13.29 3.67
N GLY A 169 0.90 -13.42 2.95
CA GLY A 169 -0.30 -14.11 3.46
C GLY A 169 -0.31 -15.61 3.16
N THR A 170 -1.48 -16.23 3.25
CA THR A 170 -1.74 -17.63 2.90
C THR A 170 -2.40 -17.76 1.53
N PHE A 171 -2.36 -18.96 0.95
CA PHE A 171 -3.06 -19.25 -0.30
C PHE A 171 -4.59 -19.30 -0.11
N ASN A 172 -5.33 -19.36 -1.22
CA ASN A 172 -6.79 -19.41 -1.25
C ASN A 172 -7.39 -20.82 -1.05
N SER A 173 -6.57 -21.79 -0.63
CA SER A 173 -6.94 -23.19 -0.35
C SER A 173 -7.45 -24.01 -1.54
N THR A 174 -7.03 -23.72 -2.78
CA THR A 174 -7.33 -24.55 -3.96
C THR A 174 -6.38 -25.76 -4.06
N THR A 175 -6.70 -26.76 -4.90
CA THR A 175 -5.82 -27.91 -5.14
C THR A 175 -4.46 -27.51 -5.75
N ILE A 176 -4.45 -26.54 -6.66
CA ILE A 176 -3.23 -25.96 -7.24
C ILE A 176 -2.38 -25.29 -6.16
N ASP A 177 -3.02 -24.69 -5.16
CA ASP A 177 -2.31 -24.04 -4.06
C ASP A 177 -1.57 -25.03 -3.17
N ARG A 178 -1.98 -26.30 -3.09
CA ARG A 178 -1.28 -27.32 -2.28
C ARG A 178 0.12 -27.63 -2.81
N GLU A 179 0.27 -27.76 -4.13
CA GLU A 179 1.60 -27.97 -4.74
C GLU A 179 2.49 -26.74 -4.57
N LYS A 180 1.91 -25.54 -4.74
CA LYS A 180 2.63 -24.28 -4.52
C LYS A 180 3.06 -24.10 -3.06
N GLU A 181 2.26 -24.58 -2.10
CA GLU A 181 2.61 -24.57 -0.68
C GLU A 181 3.84 -25.44 -0.39
N VAL A 182 4.01 -26.58 -1.07
CA VAL A 182 5.20 -27.43 -0.93
C VAL A 182 6.46 -26.66 -1.37
N ASN A 183 6.39 -26.00 -2.53
CA ASN A 183 7.51 -25.20 -3.04
C ASN A 183 7.84 -24.02 -2.11
N LEU A 184 6.82 -23.32 -1.60
CA LEU A 184 7.01 -22.25 -0.63
C LEU A 184 7.64 -22.77 0.67
N THR A 185 7.20 -23.94 1.16
CA THR A 185 7.75 -24.56 2.36
C THR A 185 9.24 -24.89 2.19
N ALA A 186 9.64 -25.39 1.02
CA ALA A 186 11.04 -25.65 0.70
C ALA A 186 11.86 -24.35 0.68
N GLU A 187 11.31 -23.27 0.10
CA GLU A 187 11.92 -21.95 0.10
C GLU A 187 12.10 -21.38 1.51
N ILE A 188 11.05 -21.42 2.34
CA ILE A 188 11.07 -20.96 3.74
C ILE A 188 12.20 -21.66 4.51
N ARG A 189 12.28 -22.99 4.39
CA ARG A 189 13.31 -23.79 5.07
C ARG A 189 14.73 -23.42 4.61
N LYS A 190 14.89 -23.17 3.31
CA LYS A 190 16.19 -22.85 2.71
C LYS A 190 16.68 -21.44 3.06
N HIS A 191 15.81 -20.44 2.92
CA HIS A 191 16.21 -19.03 2.98
C HIS A 191 15.98 -18.37 4.33
N LYS A 192 14.99 -18.84 5.11
CA LYS A 192 14.67 -18.32 6.46
C LYS A 192 14.51 -16.80 6.50
N ASP A 193 13.90 -16.23 5.47
CA ASP A 193 13.73 -14.78 5.28
C ASP A 193 12.26 -14.39 5.00
N ILE A 194 11.31 -15.28 5.31
CA ILE A 194 9.87 -15.09 5.08
C ILE A 194 9.16 -14.92 6.43
N VAL A 195 8.43 -13.81 6.55
CA VAL A 195 7.46 -13.57 7.62
C VAL A 195 6.06 -13.78 7.03
N ARG A 196 5.26 -14.62 7.69
CA ARG A 196 3.93 -14.98 7.19
C ARG A 196 2.92 -15.11 8.32
N MET A 197 1.70 -14.71 8.04
CA MET A 197 0.54 -14.77 8.95
C MET A 197 -0.69 -15.31 8.24
N GLU A 198 -1.67 -15.76 9.03
CA GLU A 198 -2.91 -16.36 8.56
C GLU A 198 -3.93 -15.30 8.08
N PHE A 199 -3.66 -14.70 6.92
CA PHE A 199 -4.66 -13.96 6.16
C PHE A 199 -4.54 -14.30 4.68
N GLN A 200 -5.68 -14.38 4.01
CA GLN A 200 -5.73 -14.73 2.59
C GLN A 200 -4.98 -13.70 1.74
N GLU A 201 -4.08 -14.17 0.89
CA GLU A 201 -3.33 -13.32 -0.03
C GLU A 201 -4.25 -12.79 -1.15
N ASN A 202 -4.60 -11.50 -1.08
CA ASN A 202 -5.33 -10.82 -2.13
C ASN A 202 -5.08 -9.31 -2.09
N PHE A 203 -5.43 -8.64 -3.20
CA PHE A 203 -5.21 -7.20 -3.36
C PHE A 203 -5.90 -6.34 -2.29
N ARG A 204 -7.09 -6.74 -1.81
CA ARG A 204 -7.83 -6.00 -0.78
C ARG A 204 -7.24 -6.19 0.63
N ASN A 205 -6.41 -7.22 0.80
CA ASN A 205 -5.73 -7.58 2.04
C ASN A 205 -4.28 -7.07 2.09
N LEU A 206 -3.83 -6.24 1.13
CA LEU A 206 -2.50 -5.63 1.18
C LEU A 206 -2.28 -4.85 2.47
N THR A 207 -3.32 -4.24 3.05
CA THR A 207 -3.23 -3.56 4.33
C THR A 207 -2.87 -4.49 5.48
N TYR A 208 -3.33 -5.75 5.48
CA TYR A 208 -2.88 -6.73 6.49
C TYR A 208 -1.39 -7.00 6.36
N LYS A 209 -0.89 -7.17 5.13
CA LYS A 209 0.54 -7.29 4.86
C LYS A 209 1.32 -6.03 5.25
N ALA A 210 0.69 -4.86 5.12
CA ALA A 210 1.28 -3.60 5.51
C ALA A 210 1.44 -3.48 7.04
N MET A 211 0.40 -3.88 7.77
CA MET A 211 0.46 -4.00 9.23
C MET A 211 1.47 -5.07 9.67
N LEU A 212 1.60 -6.17 8.92
CA LEU A 212 2.52 -7.27 9.21
C LEU A 212 3.97 -6.78 9.24
N TRP A 213 4.43 -6.11 8.19
CA TRP A 213 5.82 -5.65 8.17
C TRP A 213 6.10 -4.63 9.26
N LEU A 214 5.15 -3.74 9.54
CA LEU A 214 5.35 -2.73 10.57
C LEU A 214 5.45 -3.37 11.95
N ARG A 215 4.55 -4.31 12.26
CA ARG A 215 4.58 -5.07 13.51
C ARG A 215 5.90 -5.83 13.65
N TRP A 216 6.31 -6.54 12.61
CA TRP A 216 7.53 -7.33 12.63
C TRP A 216 8.80 -6.47 12.82
N LEU A 217 8.88 -5.31 12.16
CA LEU A 217 10.01 -4.38 12.33
C LEU A 217 10.09 -3.79 13.75
N ASP A 218 8.93 -3.49 14.35
CA ASP A 218 8.86 -3.00 15.73
C ASP A 218 9.32 -4.07 16.72
N GLU A 219 8.91 -5.32 16.53
CA GLU A 219 9.20 -6.44 17.42
C GLU A 219 10.62 -7.03 17.25
N PHE A 220 11.12 -7.15 16.01
CA PHE A 220 12.30 -7.97 15.70
C PHE A 220 13.44 -7.24 14.97
N CYS A 221 13.27 -5.96 14.62
CA CYS A 221 14.28 -5.23 13.86
C CYS A 221 14.69 -3.88 14.49
N PRO A 222 15.14 -3.84 15.77
CA PRO A 222 15.47 -2.59 16.45
C PRO A 222 16.75 -1.91 15.94
N ASN A 223 17.71 -2.66 15.39
CA ASN A 223 19.06 -2.17 15.09
C ASN A 223 19.24 -1.62 13.67
N ALA A 224 18.20 -1.65 12.83
CA ALA A 224 18.27 -1.11 11.49
C ALA A 224 18.38 0.43 11.55
N LEU A 225 19.28 1.03 10.79
CA LEU A 225 19.37 2.48 10.69
C LEU A 225 18.20 3.07 9.88
N MET A 226 17.91 2.43 8.75
CA MET A 226 16.85 2.81 7.83
C MET A 226 16.02 1.58 7.45
N ILE A 227 14.73 1.82 7.20
CA ILE A 227 13.82 0.82 6.65
C ILE A 227 13.56 1.17 5.18
N LEU A 228 13.54 0.16 4.32
CA LEU A 228 13.09 0.27 2.94
C LEU A 228 11.92 -0.68 2.69
N LYS A 229 10.74 -0.14 2.45
CA LYS A 229 9.59 -0.91 1.96
C LYS A 229 9.61 -0.97 0.44
N LEU A 230 9.48 -2.17 -0.11
CA LEU A 230 9.37 -2.43 -1.54
C LEU A 230 8.15 -3.29 -1.88
N ASP A 231 7.65 -3.12 -3.09
CA ASP A 231 6.85 -4.13 -3.77
C ASP A 231 7.77 -5.12 -4.52
N ASP A 232 7.27 -6.32 -4.82
CA ASP A 232 8.07 -7.36 -5.48
C ASP A 232 8.27 -7.17 -7.00
N ASP A 233 7.61 -6.18 -7.58
CA ASP A 233 7.77 -5.77 -8.98
C ASP A 233 8.62 -4.50 -9.10
N VAL A 234 9.61 -4.35 -8.22
CA VAL A 234 10.51 -3.19 -8.19
C VAL A 234 11.96 -3.63 -8.42
N VAL A 235 12.71 -2.75 -9.08
CA VAL A 235 14.14 -2.91 -9.33
C VAL A 235 14.86 -1.65 -8.86
N LEU A 236 15.96 -1.85 -8.14
CA LEU A 236 16.78 -0.77 -7.60
C LEU A 236 18.24 -0.92 -7.98
N ASP A 237 18.89 0.22 -8.16
CA ASP A 237 20.34 0.32 -8.12
C ASP A 237 20.80 0.33 -6.65
N VAL A 238 21.01 -0.87 -6.11
CA VAL A 238 21.42 -1.07 -4.70
C VAL A 238 22.75 -0.38 -4.39
N LYS A 239 23.65 -0.27 -5.38
CA LYS A 239 24.96 0.37 -5.25
C LYS A 239 24.84 1.89 -5.09
N LYS A 240 23.82 2.53 -5.68
CA LYS A 240 23.49 3.94 -5.40
C LYS A 240 22.65 4.12 -4.14
N VAL A 241 21.67 3.25 -3.92
CA VAL A 241 20.68 3.39 -2.83
C VAL A 241 21.32 3.28 -1.44
N LEU A 242 22.26 2.36 -1.22
CA LEU A 242 22.83 2.16 0.12
C LEU A 242 23.65 3.36 0.62
N PRO A 243 24.63 3.89 -0.15
CA PRO A 243 25.33 5.11 0.23
C PRO A 243 24.39 6.30 0.44
N LEU A 244 23.35 6.44 -0.38
CA LEU A 244 22.36 7.50 -0.25
C LEU A 244 21.56 7.37 1.05
N SER A 245 21.06 6.16 1.33
CA SER A 245 20.30 5.86 2.55
C SER A 245 21.14 6.11 3.80
N ARG A 246 22.36 5.56 3.85
CA ARG A 246 23.27 5.67 4.99
C ARG A 246 23.84 7.08 5.15
N GLY A 247 24.26 7.73 4.08
CA GLY A 247 24.98 9.01 4.12
C GLY A 247 24.09 10.25 4.14
N LEU A 248 22.85 10.15 3.64
CA LEU A 248 21.93 11.28 3.54
C LEU A 248 20.63 11.06 4.31
N PHE A 249 19.88 10.00 4.01
CA PHE A 249 18.53 9.83 4.57
C PHE A 249 18.57 9.57 6.08
N SER A 250 19.55 8.81 6.56
CA SER A 250 19.72 8.49 7.98
C SER A 250 19.97 9.69 8.90
N LYS A 251 20.33 10.86 8.34
CA LYS A 251 20.52 12.11 9.09
C LYS A 251 19.18 12.72 9.53
N TYR A 252 18.08 12.29 8.93
CA TYR A 252 16.75 12.77 9.27
C TYR A 252 16.06 11.80 10.22
N GLN A 253 15.36 12.36 11.19
CA GLN A 253 14.50 11.63 12.12
C GLN A 253 13.04 11.78 11.72
N ARG A 254 12.20 10.86 12.18
CA ARG A 254 10.75 10.82 11.94
C ARG A 254 10.38 11.11 10.48
N SER A 255 11.12 10.52 9.54
CA SER A 255 11.10 10.91 8.14
C SER A 255 10.72 9.75 7.22
N ILE A 256 9.95 10.07 6.18
CA ILE A 256 9.56 9.15 5.10
C ILE A 256 10.03 9.73 3.77
N PHE A 257 10.81 8.97 3.00
CA PHE A 257 11.28 9.36 1.66
C PHE A 257 10.56 8.53 0.61
N CYS A 258 9.80 9.18 -0.28
CA CYS A 258 9.00 8.49 -1.28
C CYS A 258 8.61 9.39 -2.46
N SER A 259 7.93 8.83 -3.46
CA SER A 259 7.14 9.63 -4.39
C SER A 259 5.89 10.14 -3.67
N ILE A 260 5.84 11.44 -3.38
CA ILE A 260 4.78 12.04 -2.56
C ILE A 260 3.52 12.30 -3.39
N ASN A 261 2.38 11.94 -2.80
CA ASN A 261 1.05 12.40 -3.16
C ASN A 261 0.63 13.49 -2.16
N PRO A 262 0.67 14.79 -2.53
CA PRO A 262 0.29 15.86 -1.63
C PRO A 262 -1.17 15.77 -1.17
N ARG A 263 -1.44 16.26 0.04
CA ARG A 263 -2.82 16.44 0.51
C ARG A 263 -3.64 17.20 -0.52
N GLY A 264 -4.80 16.66 -0.89
CA GLY A 264 -5.68 17.31 -1.86
C GLY A 264 -5.31 17.06 -3.33
N SER A 265 -4.34 16.19 -3.65
CA SER A 265 -3.95 15.92 -5.04
C SER A 265 -4.56 14.65 -5.62
N GLN A 266 -4.89 13.65 -4.79
CA GLN A 266 -5.30 12.33 -5.26
C GLN A 266 -6.82 12.11 -5.17
N PRO A 267 -7.51 11.92 -6.31
CA PRO A 267 -8.94 11.61 -6.29
C PRO A 267 -9.18 10.24 -5.65
N ILE A 268 -10.33 10.09 -5.01
CA ILE A 268 -10.75 8.81 -4.45
C ILE A 268 -11.32 7.96 -5.60
N PRO A 269 -10.67 6.86 -6.00
CA PRO A 269 -11.10 6.09 -7.14
C PRO A 269 -12.45 5.44 -6.84
N ARG A 270 -13.41 5.59 -7.75
CA ARG A 270 -14.74 4.97 -7.65
C ARG A 270 -14.96 3.84 -8.67
N ILE A 271 -13.98 3.62 -9.54
CA ILE A 271 -13.99 2.61 -10.60
C ILE A 271 -12.65 1.86 -10.65
N GLY A 272 -12.67 0.66 -11.22
CA GLY A 272 -11.48 -0.16 -11.42
C GLY A 272 -11.00 -0.89 -10.17
N ARG A 273 -9.86 -1.57 -10.29
CA ARG A 273 -9.32 -2.48 -9.24
C ARG A 273 -9.10 -1.80 -7.89
N THR A 274 -8.72 -0.52 -7.91
CA THR A 274 -8.45 0.30 -6.72
C THR A 274 -9.67 1.02 -6.19
N CYS A 275 -10.86 0.84 -6.78
CA CYS A 275 -12.06 1.55 -6.38
C CYS A 275 -12.34 1.41 -4.87
N VAL A 276 -12.94 2.46 -4.32
CA VAL A 276 -13.29 2.58 -2.91
C VAL A 276 -14.80 2.61 -2.82
N ASP A 277 -15.33 1.88 -1.84
CA ASP A 277 -16.76 1.87 -1.54
C ASP A 277 -17.27 3.31 -1.37
N PRO A 278 -18.34 3.74 -2.07
CA PRO A 278 -18.88 5.10 -1.97
C PRO A 278 -19.22 5.55 -0.54
N ARG A 279 -19.47 4.60 0.36
CA ARG A 279 -19.75 4.86 1.77
C ARG A 279 -18.49 5.25 2.55
N GLU A 280 -17.31 4.83 2.08
CA GLU A 280 -16.04 5.31 2.61
C GLU A 280 -15.69 6.66 2.00
N PHE A 281 -15.21 7.56 2.85
CA PHE A 281 -14.99 8.95 2.48
C PHE A 281 -16.27 9.59 1.91
N ALA A 282 -17.43 9.32 2.53
CA ALA A 282 -18.70 9.88 2.11
C ALA A 282 -18.64 11.41 2.12
N GLY A 283 -19.10 12.06 1.04
CA GLY A 283 -18.99 13.52 0.88
C GLY A 283 -17.59 14.04 0.53
N VAL A 284 -16.58 13.17 0.45
CA VAL A 284 -15.19 13.52 0.14
C VAL A 284 -14.81 12.92 -1.22
N LYS A 285 -14.24 13.74 -2.10
CA LYS A 285 -13.84 13.33 -3.46
C LYS A 285 -12.34 13.11 -3.63
N ILE A 286 -11.54 13.68 -2.73
CA ILE A 286 -10.09 13.72 -2.79
C ILE A 286 -9.55 13.32 -1.43
N TYR A 287 -8.52 12.49 -1.38
CA TYR A 287 -7.94 12.06 -0.11
C TYR A 287 -7.40 13.25 0.68
N PRO A 288 -7.78 13.40 1.97
CA PRO A 288 -7.36 14.53 2.80
C PRO A 288 -5.99 14.30 3.47
N TYR A 289 -5.12 13.49 2.85
CA TYR A 289 -3.82 13.07 3.39
C TYR A 289 -2.70 13.35 2.41
N THR A 290 -1.56 13.79 2.93
CA THR A 290 -0.28 13.58 2.25
C THR A 290 0.14 12.14 2.49
N TYR A 291 0.51 11.41 1.45
CA TYR A 291 0.96 10.03 1.58
C TYR A 291 1.96 9.67 0.46
N CYS A 292 2.55 8.48 0.56
CA CYS A 292 3.50 7.98 -0.40
C CYS A 292 2.84 7.05 -1.41
N SER A 293 3.24 7.11 -2.68
CA SER A 293 3.13 5.94 -3.55
C SER A 293 4.09 4.86 -3.01
N GLY A 294 3.57 3.66 -2.73
CA GLY A 294 4.25 2.72 -1.84
C GLY A 294 5.27 1.78 -2.46
N PHE A 295 5.52 1.85 -3.76
CA PHE A 295 6.41 0.89 -4.43
C PHE A 295 7.87 0.98 -3.95
N ILE A 296 8.36 2.19 -3.63
CA ILE A 296 9.67 2.42 -3.00
C ILE A 296 9.49 3.48 -1.92
N VAL A 297 9.67 3.08 -0.65
CA VAL A 297 9.55 4.00 0.49
C VAL A 297 10.65 3.75 1.51
N PHE A 298 11.44 4.77 1.80
CA PHE A 298 12.38 4.73 2.92
C PHE A 298 11.74 5.36 4.16
N ILE A 299 11.99 4.78 5.32
CA ILE A 299 11.45 5.23 6.60
C ILE A 299 12.59 5.25 7.61
N SER A 300 12.74 6.36 8.34
CA SER A 300 13.70 6.42 9.43
C SER A 300 13.28 5.46 10.56
N ARG A 301 14.23 4.70 11.11
CA ARG A 301 13.89 3.64 12.07
C ARG A 301 13.18 4.15 13.32
N ASP A 302 13.50 5.36 13.77
CA ASP A 302 12.91 5.99 14.95
C ASP A 302 11.39 6.24 14.81
N LEU A 303 10.86 6.25 13.57
CA LEU A 303 9.44 6.42 13.32
C LEU A 303 8.62 5.13 13.55
N ILE A 304 9.24 3.95 13.35
CA ILE A 304 8.56 2.64 13.36
C ILE A 304 7.75 2.40 14.65
N PRO A 305 8.27 2.61 15.88
CA PRO A 305 7.49 2.34 17.09
C PRO A 305 6.29 3.28 17.25
N SER A 306 6.43 4.53 16.80
CA SER A 306 5.33 5.51 16.81
C SER A 306 4.22 5.09 15.85
N MET A 307 4.60 4.64 14.65
CA MET A 307 3.64 4.09 13.68
C MET A 307 2.99 2.81 14.19
N ALA A 308 3.74 1.88 14.78
CA ALA A 308 3.21 0.62 15.31
C ALA A 308 2.14 0.85 16.39
N LYS A 309 2.39 1.82 17.28
CA LYS A 309 1.40 2.28 18.26
C LYS A 309 0.18 2.95 17.60
N ALA A 310 0.39 3.73 16.56
CA ALA A 310 -0.67 4.44 15.84
C ALA A 310 -1.60 3.49 15.07
N VAL A 311 -1.08 2.40 14.49
CA VAL A 311 -1.91 1.40 13.78
C VAL A 311 -3.03 0.87 14.67
N ARG A 312 -2.76 0.59 15.96
CA ARG A 312 -3.77 0.07 16.90
C ARG A 312 -4.94 1.03 17.14
N ARG A 313 -4.78 2.32 16.83
CA ARG A 313 -5.78 3.38 17.05
C ARG A 313 -6.36 3.93 15.74
N THR A 314 -5.92 3.38 14.61
CA THR A 314 -6.32 3.85 13.28
C THR A 314 -7.28 2.82 12.68
N PRO A 315 -8.51 3.20 12.31
CA PRO A 315 -9.41 2.31 11.57
C PRO A 315 -8.72 1.79 10.31
N MET A 316 -8.71 0.46 10.16
CA MET A 316 -8.07 -0.20 9.04
C MET A 316 -8.76 0.20 7.72
N TYR A 317 -7.95 0.50 6.70
CA TYR A 317 -8.40 0.90 5.37
C TYR A 317 -7.68 0.13 4.26
N ASN A 318 -8.40 -0.24 3.20
CA ASN A 318 -7.96 -1.20 2.16
C ASN A 318 -6.87 -0.72 1.21
N VAL A 319 -6.59 0.58 1.16
CA VAL A 319 -5.46 1.11 0.38
C VAL A 319 -4.31 1.24 1.34
N ASP A 320 -3.41 0.26 1.31
CA ASP A 320 -2.29 0.13 2.24
C ASP A 320 -1.36 1.35 2.23
N ASP A 321 -1.08 1.90 1.05
CA ASP A 321 -0.27 3.11 0.90
C ASP A 321 -0.87 4.31 1.65
N LEU A 322 -2.17 4.55 1.47
CA LEU A 322 -2.89 5.62 2.16
C LEU A 322 -3.00 5.32 3.66
N PHE A 323 -3.29 4.07 4.01
CA PHE A 323 -3.43 3.65 5.40
C PHE A 323 -2.11 3.85 6.16
N MET A 324 -1.00 3.31 5.66
CA MET A 324 0.30 3.37 6.33
C MET A 324 0.93 4.75 6.26
N PHE A 325 1.03 5.32 5.07
CA PHE A 325 1.80 6.53 4.84
C PHE A 325 0.97 7.80 4.89
N GLY A 326 -0.36 7.70 5.05
CA GLY A 326 -1.26 8.84 5.26
C GLY A 326 -1.92 8.80 6.64
N MET A 327 -2.80 7.84 6.87
CA MET A 327 -3.63 7.77 8.09
C MET A 327 -2.79 7.44 9.33
N VAL A 328 -2.04 6.33 9.30
CA VAL A 328 -1.18 5.89 10.41
C VAL A 328 -0.05 6.89 10.66
N ALA A 329 0.58 7.41 9.60
CA ALA A 329 1.59 8.46 9.71
C ALA A 329 1.04 9.74 10.37
N LYS A 330 -0.18 10.19 9.99
CA LYS A 330 -0.86 11.30 10.67
C LYS A 330 -1.06 11.01 12.16
N MET A 331 -1.53 9.80 12.48
CA MET A 331 -1.78 9.37 13.86
C MET A 331 -0.49 9.18 14.68
N ALA A 332 0.64 8.90 14.03
CA ALA A 332 1.95 8.83 14.68
C ALA A 332 2.49 10.21 15.08
N GLY A 333 2.03 11.28 14.40
CA GLY A 333 2.39 12.68 14.67
C GLY A 333 3.81 13.06 14.24
N ASN A 334 4.07 14.35 13.97
CA ASN A 334 5.40 14.88 13.66
C ASN A 334 6.19 14.05 12.62
N VAL A 335 5.55 13.70 11.50
CA VAL A 335 6.18 12.97 10.40
C VAL A 335 6.59 13.96 9.31
N THR A 336 7.84 13.88 8.86
CA THR A 336 8.35 14.68 7.75
C THR A 336 8.41 13.83 6.49
N TYR A 337 7.86 14.34 5.37
CA TYR A 337 7.95 13.67 4.09
C TYR A 337 9.00 14.34 3.20
N HIS A 338 9.83 13.53 2.56
CA HIS A 338 10.85 13.96 1.62
C HIS A 338 10.53 13.37 0.25
N ASN A 339 10.31 14.24 -0.73
CA ASN A 339 9.99 13.77 -2.06
C ASN A 339 11.26 13.27 -2.76
N ILE A 340 11.23 12.02 -3.23
CA ILE A 340 12.26 11.40 -4.06
C ILE A 340 11.71 10.96 -5.42
N GLY A 341 10.47 11.36 -5.76
CA GLY A 341 9.80 11.01 -7.02
C GLY A 341 10.49 11.50 -8.29
N TYR A 342 11.54 12.32 -8.17
CA TYR A 342 12.42 12.72 -9.27
C TYR A 342 13.52 11.68 -9.57
N ASN A 343 13.80 10.76 -8.63
CA ASN A 343 14.83 9.73 -8.72
C ASN A 343 14.27 8.30 -8.79
N ILE A 344 12.96 8.13 -8.62
CA ILE A 344 12.24 6.87 -8.80
C ILE A 344 11.04 7.07 -9.72
N THR A 345 10.64 6.04 -10.46
CA THR A 345 9.56 6.18 -11.46
C THR A 345 8.80 4.87 -11.69
N LEU A 346 7.58 4.95 -12.21
CA LEU A 346 6.81 3.77 -12.65
C LEU A 346 7.20 3.30 -14.07
N TRP A 347 8.02 4.11 -14.76
CA TRP A 347 8.35 3.94 -16.17
C TRP A 347 9.76 3.35 -16.34
N HIS A 348 9.85 2.02 -16.40
CA HIS A 348 11.13 1.31 -16.49
C HIS A 348 11.98 1.76 -17.69
N GLU A 349 11.37 2.08 -18.83
CA GLU A 349 12.10 2.55 -20.02
C GLU A 349 12.89 3.84 -19.76
N LYS A 350 12.34 4.76 -18.95
CA LYS A 350 13.05 6.00 -18.57
C LYS A 350 14.32 5.70 -17.78
N VAL A 351 14.25 4.74 -16.86
CA VAL A 351 15.42 4.35 -16.06
C VAL A 351 16.40 3.56 -16.91
N TYR A 352 15.91 2.65 -17.76
CA TYR A 352 16.75 1.87 -18.66
C TYR A 352 17.56 2.78 -19.59
N ASN A 353 16.91 3.68 -20.32
CA ASN A 353 17.58 4.59 -21.25
C ASN A 353 18.57 5.50 -20.53
N CYS A 354 18.16 6.13 -19.41
CA CYS A 354 19.07 6.91 -18.57
C CYS A 354 20.29 6.11 -18.09
N THR A 355 20.10 4.84 -17.71
CA THR A 355 21.21 3.96 -17.29
C THR A 355 22.15 3.63 -18.45
N LEU A 356 21.63 3.48 -19.67
CA LEU A 356 22.45 3.24 -20.86
C LEU A 356 23.22 4.49 -21.28
N ASP A 357 22.56 5.65 -21.25
CA ASP A 357 23.07 6.91 -21.77
C ASP A 357 24.05 7.59 -20.77
N ASP A 358 23.65 7.68 -19.50
CA ASP A 358 24.38 8.42 -18.47
C ASP A 358 25.21 7.52 -17.55
N GLY A 359 25.06 6.20 -17.65
CA GLY A 359 25.75 5.22 -16.80
C GLY A 359 25.52 5.48 -15.30
N ILE A 360 26.61 5.61 -14.54
CA ILE A 360 26.58 5.92 -13.10
C ILE A 360 25.95 7.31 -12.85
N GLY A 361 26.07 8.25 -13.80
CA GLY A 361 25.48 9.58 -13.71
C GLY A 361 23.95 9.61 -13.80
N CYS A 362 23.30 8.49 -14.17
CA CYS A 362 21.86 8.43 -14.25
C CYS A 362 21.20 8.81 -12.92
N LYS A 363 20.32 9.81 -12.96
CA LYS A 363 19.61 10.34 -11.78
C LYS A 363 18.64 9.34 -11.14
N TYR A 364 18.18 8.36 -11.90
CA TYR A 364 17.24 7.36 -11.42
C TYR A 364 17.99 6.20 -10.76
N TYR A 365 17.47 5.73 -9.63
CA TYR A 365 18.00 4.55 -8.93
C TYR A 365 16.92 3.52 -8.64
N GLY A 366 15.69 3.71 -9.12
CA GLY A 366 14.61 2.76 -8.88
C GLY A 366 13.44 2.88 -9.84
N THR A 367 12.84 1.74 -10.18
CA THR A 367 11.64 1.69 -11.00
C THR A 367 10.76 0.49 -10.71
N MET A 368 9.46 0.61 -11.02
CA MET A 368 8.59 -0.55 -11.20
C MET A 368 8.98 -1.32 -12.47
N ALA A 369 8.95 -2.64 -12.39
CA ALA A 369 9.19 -3.60 -13.46
C ALA A 369 8.01 -4.57 -13.54
N LYS A 370 6.95 -4.15 -14.25
CA LYS A 370 5.69 -4.89 -14.38
C LYS A 370 5.82 -6.32 -14.93
N LYS A 371 6.89 -6.61 -15.67
CA LYS A 371 7.20 -7.94 -16.20
C LYS A 371 8.60 -8.33 -15.80
N ASP A 372 8.79 -9.61 -15.53
CA ASP A 372 10.08 -10.17 -15.11
C ASP A 372 11.21 -9.86 -16.10
N ILE A 373 10.93 -9.87 -17.40
CA ILE A 373 11.92 -9.51 -18.43
C ILE A 373 12.45 -8.07 -18.30
N TYR A 374 11.60 -7.13 -17.86
CA TYR A 374 12.03 -5.75 -17.61
C TYR A 374 12.90 -5.67 -16.37
N ALA A 375 12.58 -6.49 -15.36
CA ALA A 375 13.41 -6.58 -14.17
C ALA A 375 14.81 -7.09 -14.50
N THR A 376 14.90 -8.22 -15.21
CA THR A 376 16.19 -8.79 -15.64
C THR A 376 17.00 -7.81 -16.50
N ARG A 377 16.36 -7.10 -17.44
CA ARG A 377 17.03 -6.07 -18.26
C ARG A 377 17.60 -4.93 -17.41
N MET A 378 16.83 -4.45 -16.44
CA MET A 378 17.28 -3.38 -15.54
C MET A 378 18.44 -3.83 -14.66
N TYR A 379 18.36 -5.02 -14.05
CA TYR A 379 19.46 -5.55 -13.24
C TYR A 379 20.74 -5.71 -14.06
N ASN A 380 20.65 -6.22 -15.28
CA ASN A 380 21.80 -6.34 -16.16
C ASN A 380 22.40 -4.96 -16.52
N ALA A 381 21.56 -3.94 -16.70
CA ALA A 381 22.02 -2.58 -16.95
C ALA A 381 22.77 -2.00 -15.73
N PHE A 382 22.21 -2.15 -14.52
CA PHE A 382 22.88 -1.74 -13.27
C PHE A 382 24.18 -2.50 -13.04
N ASP A 383 24.18 -3.82 -13.18
CA ASP A 383 25.38 -4.64 -13.06
C ASP A 383 26.45 -4.18 -14.07
N ARG A 384 26.06 -3.83 -15.32
CA ARG A 384 26.97 -3.35 -16.37
C ARG A 384 27.64 -2.02 -16.00
N ILE A 385 26.87 -1.02 -15.55
CA ILE A 385 27.43 0.31 -15.24
C ILE A 385 28.38 0.27 -14.04
N HIS A 386 28.22 -0.72 -13.16
CA HIS A 386 29.04 -0.90 -11.97
C HIS A 386 30.15 -1.97 -12.11
N ARG A 387 30.40 -2.55 -13.30
CA ARG A 387 31.44 -3.60 -13.47
C ARG A 387 32.85 -3.11 -13.13
N ASN A 388 33.12 -1.82 -13.32
CA ASN A 388 34.47 -1.25 -13.19
C ASN A 388 34.68 -0.43 -11.90
N ASP A 389 33.69 -0.35 -10.99
CA ASP A 389 33.81 0.43 -9.75
C ASP A 389 34.87 -0.11 -8.76
N PHE A 390 35.47 -1.27 -9.04
CA PHE A 390 36.62 -1.80 -8.28
C PHE A 390 37.99 -1.47 -8.89
N GLN A 391 38.06 -0.85 -10.07
CA GLN A 391 39.28 -0.13 -10.48
C GLN A 391 39.21 1.24 -9.84
N ILE A 392 39.62 1.35 -8.57
CA ILE A 392 40.07 2.63 -8.02
C ILE A 392 41.20 3.08 -8.94
N PRO A 393 41.06 4.13 -9.78
CA PRO A 393 42.24 4.76 -10.32
C PRO A 393 42.96 5.27 -9.08
N GLN A 394 44.19 4.81 -8.85
CA GLN A 394 45.02 5.41 -7.83
C GLN A 394 44.93 6.92 -8.03
N LEU A 395 44.42 7.62 -7.01
CA LEU A 395 44.53 9.07 -6.94
C LEU A 395 46.00 9.37 -7.13
N ILE A 396 46.33 9.90 -8.31
CA ILE A 396 47.63 10.51 -8.56
C ILE A 396 47.68 11.69 -7.60
N VAL A 397 48.32 11.48 -6.46
CA VAL A 397 48.80 12.58 -5.63
C VAL A 397 49.89 13.25 -6.46
N LYS A 398 49.60 14.46 -6.94
CA LYS A 398 50.60 15.43 -7.39
C LYS A 398 50.38 16.72 -6.64
#